data_AF-A0A942ST50-F1
#
_entry.id   AF-A0A942ST50-F1
#
_cell.length_a   1.000
_cell.length_b   1.000
_cell.length_c   1.000
_cell.angle_alpha   90.00
_cell.angle_beta   90.00
_cell.angle_gamma   90.00
#
_symmetry.space_group_name_H-M   'P 1'
#
loop_
_entity.id
_entity.type
_entity.pdbx_description
1 polymer ?
#
loop_
_entity_poly.entity_id
_entity_poly.type
_entity_poly.pdbx_seq_one_letter_code
_entity_poly.pdbx_strand_id
1 'polypeptide(L)'
;MYKRISMIVCFVLLLMAGCSGTKDATKQKAGTIDKTPPSQKVHENKNEDTLATYSDFEKIKAYTIPKTLEDLMKMPPGLLSKDVPYEKETSQVWGNFDMGDYKDATVEKLKALTAETDDVETIFKGMLYYLGSNSYPQSIETLRDYKGGLYEPYLPDPNDIKTNSNHPSTPSKALILLDASSSMLLNVDGKQKMKIAKTAVGRFASTIGQQNEISLYVYGHKGTQADEDKILSCSSIEEVYPLQHYDAKRFSNAVEGIQAKGWTPLAGAIKTAREKTAAIDGSITLYIVSDGAETCGGDPVKEAKKFAEENNHRKVNIIGFDVDQKSESQLKKVAKAGNGEYIPANTSDDLDHSITKKWVPSIYDVMEKHNSLLKNWGRTWTNLTERSALADRILYASYNEKDRLSQAIDLMSSNNLLSNEKLEQLRKLVGDHQQNVVEEMKKLAQSKNEEEDRELAKIRKKVEEWGKRMEKLRKK
;
A
#
# COMPACT_ATOMS: atom_id res chain seq x y z
N MET A 1 -35.44 -6.16 35.92
CA MET A 1 -34.77 -5.18 36.80
C MET A 1 -33.87 -4.30 35.94
N TYR A 2 -34.09 -2.99 36.04
CA TYR A 2 -33.44 -1.89 35.31
C TYR A 2 -32.02 -1.59 35.80
N LYS A 3 -31.16 -1.07 34.90
CA LYS A 3 -30.17 0.02 35.05
C LYS A 3 -29.24 -0.04 33.81
N ARG A 4 -29.26 0.81 32.78
CA ARG A 4 -29.24 2.29 32.65
C ARG A 4 -28.15 2.95 33.51
N ILE A 5 -27.03 3.31 32.87
CA ILE A 5 -26.10 4.35 33.31
C ILE A 5 -25.86 5.30 32.14
N SER A 6 -26.35 6.53 32.33
CA SER A 6 -26.22 7.75 31.51
C SER A 6 -24.80 8.31 31.58
N MET A 7 -24.23 8.79 30.47
CA MET A 7 -24.26 10.18 29.97
C MET A 7 -23.37 11.15 30.76
N ILE A 8 -22.25 11.57 30.17
CA ILE A 8 -21.60 12.85 30.48
C ILE A 8 -21.29 13.54 29.14
N VAL A 9 -22.03 14.62 28.90
CA VAL A 9 -21.83 15.63 27.86
C VAL A 9 -21.03 16.76 28.50
N CYS A 10 -19.92 17.18 27.91
CA CYS A 10 -19.24 18.42 28.28
C CYS A 10 -19.38 19.43 27.13
N PHE A 11 -20.28 20.39 27.37
CA PHE A 11 -20.50 21.59 26.58
C PHE A 11 -19.57 22.68 27.17
N VAL A 12 -18.66 23.25 26.37
CA VAL A 12 -17.90 24.45 26.77
C VAL A 12 -18.33 25.60 25.87
N LEU A 13 -19.17 26.46 26.44
CA LEU A 13 -19.51 27.80 25.97
C LEU A 13 -18.63 28.79 26.73
N LEU A 14 -17.86 29.63 26.03
CA LEU A 14 -17.17 30.77 26.64
C LEU A 14 -17.25 32.01 25.75
N LEU A 15 -18.29 32.79 26.05
CA LEU A 15 -18.40 34.25 26.18
C LEU A 15 -17.54 35.17 25.29
N MET A 16 -18.26 35.93 24.48
CA MET A 16 -17.90 37.26 23.96
C MET A 16 -17.80 38.27 25.11
N ALA A 17 -16.72 39.05 25.14
CA ALA A 17 -16.65 40.34 25.81
C ALA A 17 -16.06 41.36 24.83
N GLY A 18 -16.91 42.27 24.34
CA GLY A 18 -16.48 43.46 23.64
C GLY A 18 -16.07 44.55 24.62
N CYS A 19 -15.09 45.36 24.22
CA CYS A 19 -14.92 46.72 24.71
C CYS A 19 -14.55 47.63 23.54
N SER A 20 -15.40 48.63 23.35
CA SER A 20 -15.20 49.82 22.52
C SER A 20 -14.32 50.83 23.26
N GLY A 21 -13.59 51.67 22.52
CA GLY A 21 -12.85 52.79 23.10
C GLY A 21 -11.99 53.53 22.08
N THR A 22 -12.42 54.73 21.71
CA THR A 22 -11.95 55.60 20.62
C THR A 22 -10.88 56.62 20.99
N LYS A 23 -10.03 56.95 19.98
CA LYS A 23 -9.41 58.27 19.62
C LYS A 23 -8.31 58.86 20.51
N ASP A 24 -7.12 59.15 19.95
CA ASP A 24 -6.72 60.43 19.29
C ASP A 24 -5.27 60.31 18.73
N ALA A 25 -5.05 60.66 17.44
CA ALA A 25 -4.36 61.88 16.93
C ALA A 25 -2.85 61.97 17.32
N THR A 26 -1.86 62.18 16.44
CA THR A 26 -1.76 63.12 15.31
C THR A 26 -0.41 62.97 14.54
N LYS A 27 -0.39 63.34 13.24
CA LYS A 27 0.70 64.00 12.44
C LYS A 27 1.98 63.17 12.11
N GLN A 28 2.57 63.13 10.90
CA GLN A 28 2.76 64.05 9.74
C GLN A 28 2.73 63.23 8.41
N LYS A 29 2.01 63.64 7.34
CA LYS A 29 2.43 64.49 6.18
C LYS A 29 3.77 64.09 5.52
N ALA A 30 3.98 64.10 4.19
CA ALA A 30 3.17 64.26 2.98
C ALA A 30 4.13 64.19 1.76
N GLY A 31 3.62 63.81 0.59
CA GLY A 31 4.17 64.17 -0.74
C GLY A 31 4.20 63.01 -1.73
N THR A 32 3.72 63.08 -2.98
CA THR A 32 3.01 64.14 -3.70
C THR A 32 2.28 63.52 -4.90
N ILE A 33 1.16 64.14 -5.25
CA ILE A 33 0.19 63.95 -6.35
C ILE A 33 0.81 64.08 -7.76
N ASP A 34 0.34 63.32 -8.75
CA ASP A 34 -0.15 63.94 -10.01
C ASP A 34 -1.13 63.09 -10.87
N LYS A 35 -2.25 63.75 -11.22
CA LYS A 35 -3.17 63.63 -12.39
C LYS A 35 -4.03 62.37 -12.69
N THR A 36 -5.34 62.55 -12.50
CA THR A 36 -6.50 62.03 -13.29
C THR A 36 -7.03 63.18 -14.20
N PRO A 37 -8.06 63.11 -15.10
CA PRO A 37 -9.10 62.08 -15.40
C PRO A 37 -9.48 62.00 -16.93
N PRO A 38 -10.69 61.56 -17.42
CA PRO A 38 -11.77 60.69 -16.90
C PRO A 38 -12.26 59.58 -17.90
N SER A 39 -13.12 58.67 -17.38
CA SER A 39 -14.32 58.08 -18.04
C SER A 39 -14.18 57.14 -19.25
N GLN A 40 -14.65 55.89 -19.09
CA GLN A 40 -15.82 55.37 -19.85
C GLN A 40 -16.31 54.01 -19.30
N LYS A 41 -17.60 53.95 -18.95
CA LYS A 41 -18.39 52.70 -18.87
C LYS A 41 -18.71 52.25 -20.30
N VAL A 42 -18.45 50.99 -20.68
CA VAL A 42 -19.20 50.29 -21.75
C VAL A 42 -19.16 48.77 -21.50
N HIS A 43 -20.36 48.22 -21.25
CA HIS A 43 -21.00 46.98 -21.70
C HIS A 43 -20.29 45.60 -21.77
N GLU A 44 -20.95 44.66 -21.09
CA GLU A 44 -21.36 43.31 -21.53
C GLU A 44 -20.45 42.52 -22.47
N ASN A 45 -19.89 41.41 -21.95
CA ASN A 45 -19.44 40.29 -22.77
C ASN A 45 -20.34 39.06 -22.53
N LYS A 46 -21.52 39.06 -23.18
CA LYS A 46 -22.44 37.90 -23.27
C LYS A 46 -22.12 36.96 -24.44
N ASN A 47 -21.14 37.31 -25.28
CA ASN A 47 -20.84 36.60 -26.53
C ASN A 47 -19.74 35.52 -26.41
N GLU A 48 -18.88 35.57 -25.38
CA GLU A 48 -17.84 34.56 -25.16
C GLU A 48 -18.40 33.29 -24.52
N ASP A 49 -19.36 33.46 -23.61
CA ASP A 49 -19.98 32.36 -22.86
C ASP A 49 -20.92 31.51 -23.74
N THR A 50 -21.58 32.13 -24.72
CA THR A 50 -22.49 31.49 -25.70
C THR A 50 -21.74 30.68 -26.76
N LEU A 51 -20.55 31.12 -27.19
CA LEU A 51 -19.68 30.36 -28.10
C LEU A 51 -19.05 29.14 -27.42
N ALA A 52 -18.67 29.26 -26.14
CA ALA A 52 -18.16 28.15 -25.35
C ALA A 52 -19.25 27.10 -25.05
N THR A 53 -20.49 27.51 -24.75
CA THR A 53 -21.62 26.60 -24.53
C THR A 53 -22.08 25.88 -25.80
N TYR A 54 -22.10 26.56 -26.95
CA TYR A 54 -22.41 25.91 -28.23
C TYR A 54 -21.34 24.86 -28.61
N SER A 55 -20.07 25.12 -28.28
CA SER A 55 -18.97 24.16 -28.47
C SER A 55 -19.10 22.92 -27.57
N ASP A 56 -19.57 23.08 -26.33
CA ASP A 56 -19.76 21.96 -25.41
C ASP A 56 -20.92 21.06 -25.84
N PHE A 57 -22.04 21.62 -26.30
CA PHE A 57 -23.22 20.83 -26.68
C PHE A 57 -22.94 19.83 -27.82
N GLU A 58 -22.20 20.24 -28.85
CA GLU A 58 -21.82 19.33 -29.95
C GLU A 58 -20.85 18.22 -29.48
N LYS A 59 -19.93 18.54 -28.55
CA LYS A 59 -19.09 17.52 -27.91
C LYS A 59 -19.91 16.54 -27.07
N ILE A 60 -20.94 17.02 -26.38
CA ILE A 60 -21.85 16.20 -25.57
C ILE A 60 -22.66 15.25 -26.46
N LYS A 61 -23.16 15.69 -27.61
CA LYS A 61 -23.85 14.80 -28.56
C LYS A 61 -22.94 13.69 -29.08
N ALA A 62 -21.68 14.04 -29.37
CA ALA A 62 -20.66 13.10 -29.82
C ALA A 62 -20.11 12.22 -28.68
N TYR A 63 -20.45 12.50 -27.43
CA TYR A 63 -19.97 11.75 -26.27
C TYR A 63 -20.58 10.35 -26.22
N THR A 64 -19.73 9.35 -26.03
CA THR A 64 -20.15 7.95 -25.90
C THR A 64 -20.20 7.59 -24.42
N ILE A 65 -21.37 7.09 -23.98
CA ILE A 65 -21.51 6.53 -22.63
C ILE A 65 -20.62 5.27 -22.57
N PRO A 66 -19.61 5.22 -21.69
CA PRO A 66 -18.68 4.09 -21.64
C PRO A 66 -19.41 2.83 -21.18
N LYS A 67 -19.24 1.73 -21.93
CA LYS A 67 -19.88 0.44 -21.61
C LYS A 67 -18.87 -0.66 -21.32
N THR A 68 -17.66 -0.54 -21.85
CA THR A 68 -16.61 -1.54 -21.71
C THR A 68 -15.44 -1.00 -20.89
N LEU A 69 -14.61 -1.91 -20.38
CA LEU A 69 -13.33 -1.55 -19.76
C LEU A 69 -12.46 -0.66 -20.68
N GLU A 70 -12.43 -0.94 -21.99
CA GLU A 70 -11.69 -0.15 -22.98
C GLU A 70 -12.25 1.27 -23.15
N ASP A 71 -13.56 1.45 -23.01
CA ASP A 71 -14.18 2.77 -23.04
C ASP A 71 -13.83 3.57 -21.79
N LEU A 72 -13.88 2.94 -20.62
CA LEU A 72 -13.52 3.57 -19.34
C LEU A 72 -12.06 4.03 -19.31
N MET A 73 -11.16 3.29 -19.98
CA MET A 73 -9.77 3.71 -20.13
C MET A 73 -9.56 4.90 -21.06
N LYS A 74 -10.46 5.10 -22.03
CA LYS A 74 -10.41 6.22 -22.99
C LYS A 74 -11.20 7.43 -22.52
N MET A 75 -11.89 7.30 -21.38
CA MET A 75 -12.74 8.35 -20.84
C MET A 75 -11.88 9.57 -20.45
N PRO A 76 -12.17 10.76 -21.02
CA PRO A 76 -11.51 11.98 -20.56
C PRO A 76 -12.02 12.35 -19.16
N PRO A 77 -11.21 13.06 -18.36
CA PRO A 77 -11.67 13.59 -17.09
C PRO A 77 -12.83 14.57 -17.32
N GLY A 78 -13.83 14.54 -16.44
CA GLY A 78 -14.93 15.51 -16.51
C GLY A 78 -14.40 16.94 -16.38
N LEU A 79 -14.97 17.86 -17.15
CA LEU A 79 -14.45 19.24 -17.26
C LEU A 79 -14.32 19.95 -15.91
N LEU A 80 -15.26 19.70 -14.98
CA LEU A 80 -15.31 20.31 -13.65
C LEU A 80 -14.68 19.42 -12.57
N SER A 81 -14.61 18.11 -12.79
CA SER A 81 -14.07 17.12 -11.86
C SER A 81 -12.59 16.81 -12.09
N LYS A 82 -11.97 17.31 -13.16
CA LYS A 82 -10.59 17.01 -13.57
C LYS A 82 -9.54 17.25 -12.47
N ASP A 83 -9.76 18.26 -11.62
CA ASP A 83 -8.80 18.70 -10.60
C ASP A 83 -9.00 18.01 -9.25
N VAL A 84 -9.94 17.05 -9.15
CA VAL A 84 -10.11 16.25 -7.94
C VAL A 84 -8.88 15.36 -7.74
N PRO A 85 -8.22 15.40 -6.56
CA PRO A 85 -7.06 14.56 -6.30
C PRO A 85 -7.37 13.07 -6.46
N TYR A 86 -6.47 12.32 -7.10
CA TYR A 86 -6.64 10.89 -7.37
C TYR A 86 -6.91 10.09 -6.10
N GLU A 87 -6.21 10.40 -5.01
CA GLU A 87 -6.39 9.74 -3.71
C GLU A 87 -7.78 10.01 -3.13
N LYS A 88 -8.32 11.22 -3.31
CA LYS A 88 -9.69 11.56 -2.87
C LYS A 88 -10.72 10.83 -3.74
N GLU A 89 -10.52 10.82 -5.04
CA GLU A 89 -11.43 10.18 -6.01
C GLU A 89 -11.52 8.67 -5.81
N THR A 90 -10.43 8.03 -5.40
CA THR A 90 -10.32 6.56 -5.29
C THR A 90 -10.40 6.04 -3.85
N SER A 91 -10.71 6.89 -2.89
CA SER A 91 -10.88 6.50 -1.49
C SER A 91 -12.34 6.28 -1.12
N GLN A 92 -12.56 5.41 -0.13
CA GLN A 92 -13.86 5.25 0.50
C GLN A 92 -14.24 6.56 1.22
N VAL A 93 -15.36 7.16 0.83
CA VAL A 93 -15.95 8.31 1.51
C VAL A 93 -17.10 7.83 2.39
N TRP A 94 -17.09 8.26 3.65
CA TRP A 94 -18.20 8.04 4.58
C TRP A 94 -19.24 9.14 4.39
N GLY A 95 -20.39 8.79 3.82
CA GLY A 95 -21.43 9.75 3.44
C GLY A 95 -21.41 10.04 1.94
N ASN A 96 -21.80 11.25 1.53
CA ASN A 96 -21.83 11.65 0.12
C ASN A 96 -20.50 12.29 -0.30
N PHE A 97 -20.05 11.99 -1.52
CA PHE A 97 -18.90 12.66 -2.11
C PHE A 97 -19.17 14.16 -2.37
N ASP A 98 -18.55 15.07 -1.61
CA ASP A 98 -18.80 16.50 -1.73
C ASP A 98 -18.25 17.11 -3.05
N MET A 99 -19.12 17.80 -3.80
CA MET A 99 -18.76 18.57 -4.99
C MET A 99 -17.89 19.79 -4.68
N GLY A 100 -17.92 20.31 -3.46
CA GLY A 100 -17.10 21.46 -3.06
C GLY A 100 -17.23 22.65 -4.02
N ASP A 101 -16.09 23.14 -4.50
CA ASP A 101 -15.97 24.44 -5.19
C ASP A 101 -16.58 24.48 -6.60
N TYR A 102 -16.85 23.33 -7.24
CA TYR A 102 -17.43 23.30 -8.59
C TYR A 102 -18.96 23.11 -8.60
N LYS A 103 -19.62 23.20 -7.45
CA LYS A 103 -21.09 23.09 -7.34
C LYS A 103 -21.82 24.17 -8.15
N ASP A 104 -21.42 25.43 -8.02
CA ASP A 104 -22.09 26.53 -8.71
C ASP A 104 -21.87 26.47 -10.23
N ALA A 105 -20.64 26.14 -10.65
CA ALA A 105 -20.31 25.92 -12.06
C ALA A 105 -21.12 24.74 -12.66
N THR A 106 -21.40 23.72 -11.84
CA THR A 106 -22.25 22.59 -12.24
C THR A 106 -23.67 23.05 -12.53
N VAL A 107 -24.26 23.88 -11.66
CA VAL A 107 -25.60 24.43 -11.88
C VAL A 107 -25.67 25.21 -13.19
N GLU A 108 -24.70 26.08 -13.45
CA GLU A 108 -24.68 26.91 -14.67
C GLU A 108 -24.53 26.06 -15.94
N LYS A 109 -23.65 25.05 -15.94
CA LYS A 109 -23.48 24.14 -17.08
C LYS A 109 -24.72 23.28 -17.33
N LEU A 110 -25.37 22.79 -16.27
CA LEU A 110 -26.59 22.00 -16.41
C LEU A 110 -27.77 22.84 -16.88
N LYS A 111 -27.93 24.09 -16.40
CA LYS A 111 -28.93 25.04 -16.91
C LYS A 111 -28.78 25.25 -18.41
N ALA A 112 -27.56 25.55 -18.87
CA ALA A 112 -27.27 25.73 -20.28
C ALA A 112 -27.61 24.47 -21.10
N LEU A 113 -27.23 23.29 -20.62
CA LEU A 113 -27.53 22.03 -21.30
C LEU A 113 -29.04 21.77 -21.39
N THR A 114 -29.79 21.96 -20.29
CA THR A 114 -31.25 21.75 -20.26
C THR A 114 -32.04 22.79 -21.05
N ALA A 115 -31.42 23.93 -21.38
CA ALA A 115 -32.01 24.91 -22.30
C ALA A 115 -31.93 24.47 -23.77
N GLU A 116 -30.90 23.68 -24.11
CA GLU A 116 -30.67 23.17 -25.48
C GLU A 116 -31.40 21.84 -25.75
N THR A 117 -31.61 21.02 -24.72
CA THR A 117 -32.26 19.72 -24.87
C THR A 117 -32.99 19.26 -23.61
N ASP A 118 -34.06 18.52 -23.81
CA ASP A 118 -34.81 17.84 -22.77
C ASP A 118 -34.70 16.30 -22.88
N ASP A 119 -33.84 15.81 -23.79
CA ASP A 119 -33.52 14.39 -23.98
C ASP A 119 -32.65 13.86 -22.83
N VAL A 120 -33.17 12.84 -22.16
CA VAL A 120 -32.58 12.31 -20.92
C VAL A 120 -31.20 11.68 -21.17
N GLU A 121 -31.01 11.00 -22.30
CA GLU A 121 -29.72 10.38 -22.62
C GLU A 121 -28.66 11.45 -22.92
N THR A 122 -29.01 12.49 -23.68
CA THR A 122 -28.10 13.62 -23.98
C THR A 122 -27.75 14.41 -22.73
N ILE A 123 -28.70 14.61 -21.81
CA ILE A 123 -28.42 15.23 -20.51
C ILE A 123 -27.46 14.36 -19.70
N PHE A 124 -27.67 13.05 -19.66
CA PHE A 124 -26.77 12.13 -18.98
C PHE A 124 -25.35 12.14 -19.56
N LYS A 125 -25.21 12.16 -20.90
CA LYS A 125 -23.91 12.36 -21.57
C LYS A 125 -23.23 13.66 -21.13
N GLY A 126 -24.00 14.74 -21.02
CA GLY A 126 -23.48 16.02 -20.54
C GLY A 126 -23.02 15.96 -19.09
N MET A 127 -23.77 15.26 -18.22
CA MET A 127 -23.34 15.03 -16.85
C MET A 127 -22.01 14.28 -16.78
N LEU A 128 -21.83 13.22 -17.58
CA LEU A 128 -20.54 12.51 -17.65
C LEU A 128 -19.42 13.40 -18.21
N TYR A 129 -19.70 14.18 -19.25
CA TYR A 129 -18.73 15.11 -19.83
C TYR A 129 -18.26 16.19 -18.83
N TYR A 130 -19.14 16.69 -17.97
CA TYR A 130 -18.78 17.72 -16.98
C TYR A 130 -18.23 17.13 -15.67
N LEU A 131 -18.76 16.00 -15.22
CA LEU A 131 -18.60 15.50 -13.84
C LEU A 131 -17.99 14.10 -13.75
N GLY A 132 -17.68 13.47 -14.89
CA GLY A 132 -17.13 12.12 -14.93
C GLY A 132 -15.84 11.97 -14.14
N SER A 133 -15.58 10.78 -13.61
CA SER A 133 -14.36 10.52 -12.83
C SER A 133 -13.10 10.72 -13.67
N ASN A 134 -12.08 11.32 -13.06
CA ASN A 134 -10.76 11.48 -13.67
C ASN A 134 -9.81 10.29 -13.41
N SER A 135 -10.28 9.26 -12.69
CA SER A 135 -9.41 8.24 -12.10
C SER A 135 -9.45 6.86 -12.77
N TYR A 136 -10.44 6.59 -13.64
CA TYR A 136 -10.60 5.27 -14.25
C TYR A 136 -9.38 4.81 -15.06
N PRO A 137 -8.80 5.61 -15.98
CA PRO A 137 -7.67 5.14 -16.79
C PRO A 137 -6.48 4.68 -15.94
N GLN A 138 -6.05 5.52 -14.99
CA GLN A 138 -4.94 5.22 -14.08
C GLN A 138 -5.24 4.01 -13.18
N SER A 139 -6.46 3.91 -12.65
CA SER A 139 -6.82 2.81 -11.73
C SER A 139 -6.91 1.47 -12.45
N ILE A 140 -7.47 1.46 -13.67
CA ILE A 140 -7.56 0.27 -14.53
C ILE A 140 -6.17 -0.17 -14.98
N GLU A 141 -5.33 0.76 -15.43
CA GLU A 141 -3.94 0.49 -15.84
C GLU A 141 -3.14 -0.10 -14.67
N THR A 142 -3.23 0.50 -13.48
CA THR A 142 -2.53 0.00 -12.28
C THR A 142 -2.94 -1.43 -11.93
N LEU A 143 -4.23 -1.78 -12.00
CA LEU A 143 -4.68 -3.16 -11.75
C LEU A 143 -4.28 -4.11 -12.89
N ARG A 144 -4.27 -3.64 -14.14
CA ARG A 144 -3.86 -4.43 -15.31
C ARG A 144 -2.37 -4.75 -15.28
N ASP A 145 -1.55 -3.82 -14.84
CA ASP A 145 -0.09 -3.97 -14.77
C ASP A 145 0.38 -4.64 -13.48
N TYR A 146 -0.54 -4.86 -12.53
CA TYR A 146 -0.27 -5.62 -11.34
C TYR A 146 0.17 -7.05 -11.70
N LYS A 147 1.45 -7.32 -11.48
CA LYS A 147 2.05 -8.65 -11.46
C LYS A 147 2.11 -9.09 -10.02
N GLY A 148 1.18 -9.96 -9.63
CA GLY A 148 1.17 -10.54 -8.29
C GLY A 148 2.55 -11.09 -7.94
N GLY A 149 3.02 -10.82 -6.73
CA GLY A 149 4.33 -11.25 -6.24
C GLY A 149 4.41 -12.75 -6.00
N LEU A 150 4.08 -13.56 -7.01
CA LEU A 150 4.18 -15.01 -6.99
C LEU A 150 5.65 -15.38 -6.94
N TYR A 151 6.06 -16.00 -5.83
CA TYR A 151 7.43 -16.42 -5.63
C TYR A 151 7.61 -17.87 -6.11
N GLU A 152 8.49 -18.08 -7.09
CA GLU A 152 8.89 -19.41 -7.53
C GLU A 152 9.89 -19.99 -6.52
N PRO A 153 9.64 -21.20 -5.98
CA PRO A 153 10.58 -21.85 -5.06
C PRO A 153 11.93 -22.05 -5.73
N TYR A 154 13.00 -21.85 -4.97
CA TYR A 154 14.31 -22.33 -5.39
C TYR A 154 14.31 -23.86 -5.49
N LEU A 155 14.59 -24.38 -6.69
CA LEU A 155 14.70 -25.80 -6.99
C LEU A 155 16.17 -26.12 -7.34
N PRO A 156 17.01 -26.57 -6.38
CA PRO A 156 18.43 -26.82 -6.62
C PRO A 156 18.65 -27.98 -7.61
N ASP A 157 19.77 -27.94 -8.34
CA ASP A 157 20.18 -29.06 -9.18
C ASP A 157 20.68 -30.21 -8.29
N PRO A 158 20.35 -31.47 -8.62
CA PRO A 158 20.82 -32.62 -7.85
C PRO A 158 22.33 -32.73 -7.68
N ASN A 159 23.13 -32.12 -8.57
CA ASN A 159 24.59 -32.11 -8.44
C ASN A 159 25.08 -31.12 -7.36
N ASP A 160 24.34 -30.03 -7.11
CA ASP A 160 24.65 -29.06 -6.06
C ASP A 160 24.41 -29.67 -4.67
N ILE A 161 23.45 -30.60 -4.56
CA ILE A 161 23.04 -31.26 -3.31
C ILE A 161 24.14 -32.18 -2.75
N LYS A 162 25.02 -32.74 -3.60
CA LYS A 162 26.12 -33.62 -3.16
C LYS A 162 27.19 -32.91 -2.32
N THR A 163 27.23 -31.58 -2.32
CA THR A 163 28.27 -30.80 -1.64
C THR A 163 27.89 -30.34 -0.22
N ASN A 164 26.61 -30.39 0.15
CA ASN A 164 26.08 -29.89 1.43
C ASN A 164 25.41 -30.99 2.29
N SER A 165 26.06 -32.15 2.43
CA SER A 165 25.52 -33.30 3.17
C SER A 165 25.80 -33.28 4.69
N ASN A 166 26.34 -32.18 5.25
CA ASN A 166 26.46 -32.00 6.70
C ASN A 166 25.51 -30.92 7.21
N HIS A 167 24.20 -31.23 7.25
CA HIS A 167 23.26 -30.46 8.07
C HIS A 167 22.91 -31.28 9.32
N PRO A 168 23.35 -30.88 10.52
CA PRO A 168 22.79 -31.41 11.76
C PRO A 168 21.30 -31.07 11.84
N SER A 169 20.54 -31.98 12.46
CA SER A 169 19.09 -31.93 12.73
C SER A 169 18.44 -30.55 12.74
N THR A 170 17.33 -30.44 12.02
CA THR A 170 16.42 -29.31 11.83
C THR A 170 16.33 -28.39 13.06
N PRO A 171 16.67 -27.08 12.97
CA PRO A 171 16.50 -26.18 14.10
C PRO A 171 15.01 -25.95 14.36
N SER A 172 14.49 -26.26 15.55
CA SER A 172 13.04 -26.17 15.82
C SER A 172 12.49 -24.74 15.85
N LYS A 173 13.34 -23.71 15.91
CA LYS A 173 12.96 -22.31 16.15
C LYS A 173 13.77 -21.32 15.32
N ALA A 174 13.09 -20.34 14.72
CA ALA A 174 13.70 -19.24 13.97
C ALA A 174 13.24 -17.87 14.51
N LEU A 175 14.18 -16.96 14.72
CA LEU A 175 13.88 -15.56 15.05
C LEU A 175 14.25 -14.68 13.87
N ILE A 176 13.33 -13.84 13.42
CA ILE A 176 13.56 -12.86 12.38
C ILE A 176 13.71 -11.48 13.04
N LEU A 177 14.81 -10.79 12.80
CA LEU A 177 15.01 -9.39 13.16
C LEU A 177 14.90 -8.54 11.89
N LEU A 178 13.88 -7.70 11.80
CA LEU A 178 13.69 -6.77 10.69
C LEU A 178 14.08 -5.35 11.09
N ASP A 179 15.04 -4.80 10.35
CA ASP A 179 15.41 -3.39 10.43
C ASP A 179 14.29 -2.50 9.90
N ALA A 180 13.84 -1.57 10.74
CA ALA A 180 12.87 -0.53 10.41
C ALA A 180 13.42 0.86 10.71
N SER A 181 14.73 1.06 10.58
CA SER A 181 15.36 2.38 10.63
C SER A 181 14.99 3.26 9.43
N SER A 182 15.29 4.56 9.51
CA SER A 182 14.93 5.57 8.50
C SER A 182 15.50 5.28 7.11
N SER A 183 16.64 4.59 7.00
CA SER A 183 17.25 4.21 5.72
C SER A 183 16.32 3.33 4.88
N MET A 184 15.44 2.57 5.53
CA MET A 184 14.42 1.73 4.88
C MET A 184 13.28 2.54 4.24
N LEU A 185 13.24 3.87 4.40
CA LEU A 185 12.37 4.79 3.65
C LEU A 185 12.89 5.09 2.24
N LEU A 186 14.16 4.79 1.95
CA LEU A 186 14.74 5.03 0.63
C LEU A 186 14.17 4.10 -0.43
N ASN A 187 14.27 4.49 -1.69
CA ASN A 187 13.82 3.69 -2.83
C ASN A 187 14.97 2.87 -3.41
N VAL A 188 14.66 1.64 -3.80
CA VAL A 188 15.46 0.76 -4.66
C VAL A 188 14.55 0.22 -5.76
N ASP A 189 14.99 0.28 -7.01
CA ASP A 189 14.20 -0.11 -8.20
C ASP A 189 12.81 0.54 -8.28
N GLY A 190 12.70 1.81 -7.89
CA GLY A 190 11.45 2.57 -7.91
C GLY A 190 10.43 2.19 -6.84
N LYS A 191 10.81 1.34 -5.86
CA LYS A 191 9.98 0.94 -4.71
C LYS A 191 10.70 1.22 -3.40
N GLN A 192 9.95 1.51 -2.35
CA GLN A 192 10.50 1.73 -1.02
C GLN A 192 11.13 0.45 -0.45
N LYS A 193 12.34 0.54 0.12
CA LYS A 193 13.08 -0.58 0.72
C LYS A 193 12.26 -1.36 1.75
N MET A 194 11.60 -0.66 2.68
CA MET A 194 10.73 -1.29 3.68
C MET A 194 9.61 -2.11 3.04
N LYS A 195 9.03 -1.65 1.92
CA LYS A 195 7.98 -2.41 1.24
C LYS A 195 8.52 -3.74 0.70
N ILE A 196 9.68 -3.71 0.07
CA ILE A 196 10.38 -4.91 -0.44
C ILE A 196 10.74 -5.85 0.71
N ALA A 197 11.33 -5.33 1.79
CA ALA A 197 11.75 -6.13 2.93
C ALA A 197 10.56 -6.82 3.63
N LYS A 198 9.42 -6.13 3.79
CA LYS A 198 8.18 -6.73 4.30
C LYS A 198 7.72 -7.91 3.46
N THR A 199 7.70 -7.76 2.13
CA THR A 199 7.31 -8.83 1.21
C THR A 199 8.25 -10.02 1.33
N ALA A 200 9.56 -9.79 1.32
CA ALA A 200 10.56 -10.85 1.41
C ALA A 200 10.55 -11.57 2.76
N VAL A 201 10.44 -10.83 3.88
CA VAL A 201 10.29 -11.40 5.22
C VAL A 201 9.01 -12.22 5.35
N GLY A 202 7.89 -11.74 4.82
CA GLY A 202 6.62 -12.48 4.79
C GLY A 202 6.75 -13.80 4.03
N ARG A 203 7.41 -13.79 2.87
CA ARG A 203 7.71 -15.01 2.10
C ARG A 203 8.63 -15.96 2.86
N PHE A 204 9.73 -15.44 3.41
CA PHE A 204 10.68 -16.23 4.17
C PHE A 204 10.02 -16.95 5.35
N ALA A 205 9.29 -16.19 6.16
CA ALA A 205 8.52 -16.70 7.30
C ALA A 205 7.54 -17.78 6.88
N SER A 206 6.83 -17.57 5.75
CA SER A 206 5.93 -18.56 5.19
C SER A 206 6.62 -19.86 4.77
N THR A 207 7.89 -19.81 4.41
CA THR A 207 8.66 -20.99 4.02
C THR A 207 9.24 -21.69 5.25
N ILE A 208 9.99 -20.99 6.09
CA ILE A 208 10.65 -21.62 7.25
C ILE A 208 9.66 -22.01 8.35
N GLY A 209 8.54 -21.30 8.46
CA GLY A 209 7.51 -21.54 9.47
C GLY A 209 6.67 -22.79 9.24
N GLN A 210 6.89 -23.51 8.14
CA GLN A 210 6.28 -24.81 7.86
C GLN A 210 6.92 -25.94 8.69
N GLN A 211 8.16 -25.73 9.14
CA GLN A 211 8.94 -26.71 9.90
C GLN A 211 9.30 -26.23 11.30
N ASN A 212 9.27 -24.91 11.53
CA ASN A 212 9.82 -24.28 12.73
C ASN A 212 8.79 -23.35 13.37
N GLU A 213 8.87 -23.17 14.69
CA GLU A 213 8.24 -22.02 15.34
C GLU A 213 9.03 -20.76 14.96
N ILE A 214 8.32 -19.69 14.62
CA ILE A 214 8.95 -18.44 14.19
C ILE A 214 8.52 -17.28 15.08
N SER A 215 9.42 -16.31 15.23
CA SER A 215 9.13 -15.01 15.82
C SER A 215 9.61 -13.88 14.91
N LEU A 216 8.97 -12.72 15.00
CA LEU A 216 9.39 -11.50 14.32
C LEU A 216 9.62 -10.40 15.34
N TYR A 217 10.83 -9.89 15.35
CA TYR A 217 11.25 -8.72 16.09
C TYR A 217 11.53 -7.58 15.12
N VAL A 218 11.21 -6.38 15.57
CA VAL A 218 11.42 -5.15 14.80
C VAL A 218 12.20 -4.18 15.65
N TYR A 219 13.12 -3.47 15.02
CA TYR A 219 13.91 -2.44 15.66
C TYR A 219 14.03 -1.21 14.77
N GLY A 220 14.24 -0.04 15.38
CA GLY A 220 14.30 1.23 14.65
C GLY A 220 12.94 1.81 14.23
N HIS A 221 11.81 1.19 14.59
CA HIS A 221 10.47 1.60 14.17
C HIS A 221 9.81 2.71 15.02
N LYS A 222 10.55 3.30 15.98
CA LYS A 222 10.04 4.34 16.89
C LYS A 222 10.91 5.59 16.83
N GLY A 223 10.30 6.74 17.16
CA GLY A 223 10.97 8.04 17.11
C GLY A 223 11.20 8.50 15.68
N THR A 224 12.32 9.20 15.47
CA THR A 224 12.82 9.71 14.20
C THR A 224 14.35 9.55 14.15
N GLN A 225 14.99 9.97 13.05
CA GLN A 225 16.46 10.04 12.97
C GLN A 225 17.06 11.26 13.69
N ALA A 226 16.24 12.09 14.36
CA ALA A 226 16.75 13.20 15.15
C ALA A 226 17.48 12.67 16.41
N ASP A 227 18.51 13.40 16.86
CA ASP A 227 19.29 13.02 18.05
C ASP A 227 18.43 13.00 19.33
N GLU A 228 17.41 13.85 19.40
CA GLU A 228 16.44 13.92 20.52
C GLU A 228 15.68 12.59 20.71
N ASP A 229 15.37 11.91 19.60
CA ASP A 229 14.67 10.63 19.59
C ASP A 229 15.61 9.42 19.65
N LYS A 230 16.94 9.64 19.66
CA LYS A 230 17.93 8.55 19.60
C LYS A 230 17.76 7.56 20.74
N ILE A 231 17.55 8.04 21.96
CA ILE A 231 17.34 7.14 23.12
C ILE A 231 16.11 6.27 22.90
N LEU A 232 14.98 6.89 22.51
CA LEU A 232 13.73 6.19 22.25
C LEU A 232 13.90 5.14 21.15
N SER A 233 14.49 5.52 20.01
CA SER A 233 14.69 4.61 18.90
C SER A 233 15.63 3.46 19.26
N CYS A 234 16.71 3.74 19.99
CA CYS A 234 17.72 2.75 20.32
C CYS A 234 17.29 1.77 21.42
N SER A 235 16.34 2.15 22.28
CA SER A 235 15.75 1.26 23.29
C SER A 235 14.53 0.48 22.80
N SER A 236 13.96 0.85 21.65
CA SER A 236 12.71 0.27 21.16
C SER A 236 12.95 -0.93 20.27
N ILE A 237 12.87 -2.12 20.86
CA ILE A 237 12.86 -3.41 20.16
C ILE A 237 11.60 -4.14 20.56
N GLU A 238 10.76 -4.48 19.58
CA GLU A 238 9.44 -5.10 19.83
C GLU A 238 9.33 -6.45 19.13
N GLU A 239 8.86 -7.46 19.85
CA GLU A 239 8.41 -8.73 19.28
C GLU A 239 6.98 -8.54 18.77
N VAL A 240 6.83 -8.28 17.47
CA VAL A 240 5.53 -8.01 16.84
C VAL A 240 4.80 -9.30 16.45
N TYR A 241 5.53 -10.41 16.33
CA TYR A 241 4.98 -11.75 16.16
C TYR A 241 5.67 -12.69 17.16
N PRO A 242 4.99 -13.12 18.23
CA PRO A 242 5.56 -14.02 19.22
C PRO A 242 5.99 -15.36 18.63
N LEU A 243 6.98 -16.00 19.24
CA LEU A 243 7.44 -17.35 18.87
C LEU A 243 6.28 -18.36 18.89
N GLN A 244 5.88 -18.81 17.71
CA GLN A 244 4.78 -19.77 17.53
C GLN A 244 4.82 -20.39 16.13
N HIS A 245 3.95 -21.36 15.86
CA HIS A 245 3.74 -21.90 14.52
C HIS A 245 3.22 -20.82 13.56
N TYR A 246 3.73 -20.81 12.33
CA TYR A 246 3.38 -19.79 11.34
C TYR A 246 1.88 -19.74 11.05
N ASP A 247 1.32 -18.54 11.23
CA ASP A 247 -0.03 -18.17 10.85
C ASP A 247 0.08 -17.02 9.83
N ALA A 248 -0.29 -17.30 8.59
CA ALA A 248 -0.08 -16.37 7.48
C ALA A 248 -0.79 -15.02 7.69
N LYS A 249 -2.00 -15.03 8.27
CA LYS A 249 -2.79 -13.80 8.46
C LYS A 249 -2.20 -12.95 9.58
N ARG A 250 -1.90 -13.57 10.73
CA ARG A 250 -1.31 -12.88 11.89
C ARG A 250 0.08 -12.37 11.59
N PHE A 251 0.90 -13.15 10.88
CA PHE A 251 2.24 -12.72 10.48
C PHE A 251 2.16 -11.54 9.50
N SER A 252 1.30 -11.61 8.49
CA SER A 252 1.13 -10.50 7.54
C SER A 252 0.66 -9.22 8.23
N ASN A 253 -0.33 -9.31 9.13
CA ASN A 253 -0.79 -8.16 9.91
C ASN A 253 0.34 -7.54 10.76
N ALA A 254 1.17 -8.38 11.38
CA ALA A 254 2.31 -7.91 12.16
C ALA A 254 3.33 -7.17 11.28
N VAL A 255 3.61 -7.70 10.08
CA VAL A 255 4.55 -7.10 9.12
C VAL A 255 4.00 -5.80 8.51
N GLU A 256 2.73 -5.76 8.14
CA GLU A 256 2.10 -4.60 7.50
C GLU A 256 2.10 -3.37 8.41
N GLY A 257 1.88 -3.55 9.71
CA GLY A 257 1.89 -2.46 10.71
C GLY A 257 3.25 -1.79 10.94
N ILE A 258 4.35 -2.36 10.44
CA ILE A 258 5.71 -1.85 10.70
C ILE A 258 5.95 -0.56 9.92
N GLN A 259 6.49 0.47 10.57
CA GLN A 259 6.89 1.72 9.89
C GLN A 259 8.38 1.96 10.09
N ALA A 260 9.06 2.30 9.00
CA ALA A 260 10.46 2.69 9.01
C ALA A 260 10.61 4.12 9.58
N LYS A 261 11.44 4.33 10.62
CA LYS A 261 11.47 5.65 11.31
C LYS A 261 12.80 6.13 11.84
N GLY A 262 13.47 5.36 12.69
CA GLY A 262 14.51 5.84 13.58
C GLY A 262 15.90 5.27 13.29
N TRP A 263 16.71 5.16 14.34
CA TRP A 263 18.07 4.64 14.35
C TRP A 263 18.12 3.10 14.33
N THR A 264 19.30 2.54 14.12
CA THR A 264 19.57 1.11 13.90
C THR A 264 20.23 0.45 15.12
N PRO A 265 19.47 0.01 16.16
CA PRO A 265 20.03 -0.67 17.35
C PRO A 265 20.25 -2.18 17.12
N LEU A 266 21.09 -2.55 16.17
CA LEU A 266 21.33 -3.95 15.79
C LEU A 266 21.81 -4.83 16.96
N ALA A 267 22.79 -4.35 17.73
CA ALA A 267 23.31 -5.00 18.93
C ALA A 267 22.24 -5.15 20.00
N GLY A 268 21.42 -4.11 20.18
CA GLY A 268 20.26 -4.16 21.07
C GLY A 268 19.27 -5.24 20.66
N ALA A 269 18.97 -5.35 19.36
CA ALA A 269 18.06 -6.34 18.84
C ALA A 269 18.59 -7.78 19.03
N ILE A 270 19.87 -8.03 18.74
CA ILE A 270 20.53 -9.33 18.98
C ILE A 270 20.51 -9.67 20.48
N LYS A 271 20.83 -8.70 21.34
CA LYS A 271 20.80 -8.88 22.80
C LYS A 271 19.40 -9.25 23.28
N THR A 272 18.36 -8.54 22.83
CA THR A 272 16.96 -8.82 23.19
C THR A 272 16.56 -10.23 22.76
N ALA A 273 16.88 -10.63 21.52
CA ALA A 273 16.60 -11.99 21.04
C ALA A 273 17.33 -13.05 21.88
N ARG A 274 18.58 -12.81 22.27
CA ARG A 274 19.35 -13.69 23.18
C ARG A 274 18.65 -13.85 24.52
N GLU A 275 18.30 -12.74 25.17
CA GLU A 275 17.69 -12.72 26.50
C GLU A 275 16.30 -13.37 26.51
N LYS A 276 15.47 -13.09 25.49
CA LYS A 276 14.13 -13.68 25.35
C LYS A 276 14.14 -15.18 25.09
N THR A 277 15.24 -15.69 24.54
CA THR A 277 15.42 -17.12 24.24
C THR A 277 16.37 -17.83 25.18
N ALA A 278 16.81 -17.20 26.27
CA ALA A 278 17.78 -17.79 27.20
C ALA A 278 17.25 -19.08 27.87
N ALA A 279 15.96 -19.13 28.18
CA ALA A 279 15.30 -20.30 28.78
C ALA A 279 14.86 -21.37 27.76
N ILE A 280 15.15 -21.15 26.48
CA ILE A 280 14.71 -22.05 25.40
C ILE A 280 15.86 -22.99 25.04
N ASP A 281 15.65 -24.27 25.32
CA ASP A 281 16.55 -25.34 24.89
C ASP A 281 16.38 -25.65 23.39
N GLY A 282 17.48 -26.05 22.77
CA GLY A 282 17.55 -26.49 21.37
C GLY A 282 18.24 -25.51 20.43
N SER A 283 18.27 -25.91 19.15
CA SER A 283 18.87 -25.13 18.07
C SER A 283 18.00 -23.93 17.72
N ILE A 284 18.61 -22.74 17.70
CA ILE A 284 17.91 -21.48 17.39
C ILE A 284 18.71 -20.71 16.34
N THR A 285 18.04 -20.36 15.24
CA THR A 285 18.66 -19.53 14.21
C THR A 285 18.07 -18.13 14.22
N LEU A 286 18.93 -17.13 14.34
CA LEU A 286 18.60 -15.72 14.19
C LEU A 286 18.84 -15.30 12.74
N TYR A 287 17.83 -14.72 12.11
CA TYR A 287 17.87 -14.18 10.76
C TYR A 287 17.67 -12.67 10.81
N ILE A 288 18.66 -11.92 10.37
CA ILE A 288 18.63 -10.45 10.39
C ILE A 288 18.46 -9.93 8.98
N VAL A 289 17.48 -9.08 8.74
CA VAL A 289 17.34 -8.30 7.50
C VAL A 289 17.63 -6.86 7.83
N SER A 290 18.70 -6.31 7.27
CA SER A 290 19.13 -4.93 7.55
C SER A 290 19.74 -4.28 6.32
N ASP A 291 19.52 -2.96 6.17
CA ASP A 291 20.12 -2.14 5.10
C ASP A 291 21.31 -1.30 5.58
N GLY A 292 21.71 -1.41 6.86
CA GLY A 292 22.67 -0.50 7.46
C GLY A 292 23.46 -1.05 8.65
N ALA A 293 24.52 -0.32 9.01
CA ALA A 293 25.30 -0.60 10.20
C ALA A 293 24.57 -0.18 11.49
N GLU A 294 25.07 -0.68 12.63
CA GLU A 294 24.73 -0.20 13.96
C GLU A 294 24.95 1.32 14.11
N THR A 295 23.94 2.04 14.60
CA THR A 295 24.02 3.50 14.79
C THR A 295 23.67 3.97 16.22
N CYS A 296 23.39 3.03 17.13
CA CYS A 296 23.04 3.30 18.53
C CYS A 296 24.21 3.12 19.53
N GLY A 297 25.43 2.91 19.03
CA GLY A 297 26.63 2.81 19.86
C GLY A 297 26.84 1.45 20.52
N GLY A 298 26.05 0.44 20.15
CA GLY A 298 26.27 -0.94 20.58
C GLY A 298 27.41 -1.66 19.83
N ASP A 299 27.74 -2.87 20.26
CA ASP A 299 28.68 -3.76 19.57
C ASP A 299 27.95 -5.02 19.08
N PRO A 300 27.47 -5.04 17.82
CA PRO A 300 26.68 -6.16 17.31
C PRO A 300 27.53 -7.42 17.13
N VAL A 301 28.84 -7.30 16.93
CA VAL A 301 29.75 -8.45 16.79
C VAL A 301 29.87 -9.17 18.13
N LYS A 302 30.02 -8.41 19.22
CA LYS A 302 30.05 -8.95 20.58
C LYS A 302 28.73 -9.63 20.97
N GLU A 303 27.59 -9.03 20.66
CA GLU A 303 26.29 -9.62 20.99
C GLU A 303 25.98 -10.87 20.14
N ALA A 304 26.37 -10.90 18.86
CA ALA A 304 26.26 -12.10 18.03
C ALA A 304 27.13 -13.25 18.54
N LYS A 305 28.36 -12.94 18.96
CA LYS A 305 29.25 -13.92 19.60
C LYS A 305 28.62 -14.52 20.84
N LYS A 306 28.12 -13.68 21.75
CA LYS A 306 27.41 -14.15 22.95
C LYS A 306 26.22 -15.03 22.60
N PHE A 307 25.41 -14.66 21.60
CA PHE A 307 24.27 -15.46 21.17
C PHE A 307 24.67 -16.87 20.73
N ALA A 308 25.76 -16.99 19.97
CA ALA A 308 26.27 -18.29 19.51
C ALA A 308 26.95 -19.10 20.62
N GLU A 309 27.53 -18.46 21.64
CA GLU A 309 28.18 -19.13 22.78
C GLU A 309 27.18 -19.75 23.78
N GLU A 310 25.91 -19.30 23.80
CA GLU A 310 24.86 -19.88 24.65
C GLU A 310 24.58 -21.36 24.31
N ASN A 311 24.73 -21.75 23.04
CA ASN A 311 24.58 -23.14 22.59
C ASN A 311 25.26 -23.34 21.22
N ASN A 312 26.00 -24.44 21.03
CA ASN A 312 26.71 -24.74 19.78
C ASN A 312 25.80 -24.88 18.54
N HIS A 313 24.49 -24.99 18.71
CA HIS A 313 23.51 -25.01 17.62
C HIS A 313 22.80 -23.67 17.39
N ARG A 314 23.26 -22.58 18.03
CA ARG A 314 22.79 -21.21 17.77
C ARG A 314 23.57 -20.56 16.64
N LYS A 315 22.86 -19.91 15.72
CA LYS A 315 23.45 -19.24 14.55
C LYS A 315 22.86 -17.86 14.33
N VAL A 316 23.67 -16.94 13.81
CA VAL A 316 23.26 -15.60 13.37
C VAL A 316 23.54 -15.44 11.88
N ASN A 317 22.47 -15.46 11.10
CA ASN A 317 22.46 -15.28 9.66
C ASN A 317 21.99 -13.85 9.33
N ILE A 318 22.61 -13.20 8.35
CA ILE A 318 22.31 -11.80 8.00
C ILE A 318 22.12 -11.63 6.50
N ILE A 319 20.96 -11.11 6.10
CA ILE A 319 20.77 -10.55 4.76
C ILE A 319 21.02 -9.05 4.83
N GLY A 320 22.04 -8.61 4.10
CA GLY A 320 22.29 -7.19 3.85
C GLY A 320 21.50 -6.74 2.63
N PHE A 321 20.48 -5.92 2.82
CA PHE A 321 19.62 -5.42 1.75
C PHE A 321 20.03 -4.01 1.28
N ASP A 322 20.55 -3.90 0.06
CA ASP A 322 21.05 -2.65 -0.53
C ASP A 322 21.95 -1.85 0.44
N VAL A 323 23.05 -2.50 0.85
CA VAL A 323 23.96 -2.05 1.91
C VAL A 323 25.24 -1.47 1.32
N ASP A 324 25.71 -0.34 1.86
CA ASP A 324 27.01 0.22 1.49
C ASP A 324 28.20 -0.66 1.94
N GLN A 325 29.36 -0.49 1.31
CA GLN A 325 30.53 -1.34 1.56
C GLN A 325 31.01 -1.34 3.03
N LYS A 326 30.89 -0.20 3.73
CA LYS A 326 31.32 -0.07 5.14
C LYS A 326 30.36 -0.82 6.05
N SER A 327 29.06 -0.64 5.84
CA SER A 327 28.00 -1.33 6.57
C SER A 327 28.05 -2.84 6.32
N GLU A 328 28.26 -3.27 5.07
CA GLU A 328 28.42 -4.68 4.70
C GLU A 328 29.60 -5.34 5.44
N SER A 329 30.73 -4.64 5.60
CA SER A 329 31.88 -5.15 6.35
C SER A 329 31.54 -5.45 7.81
N GLN A 330 30.72 -4.60 8.46
CA GLN A 330 30.25 -4.84 9.82
C GLN A 330 29.32 -6.05 9.86
N LEU A 331 28.30 -6.10 8.99
CA LEU A 331 27.34 -7.21 8.95
C LEU A 331 28.03 -8.57 8.72
N LYS A 332 29.02 -8.64 7.81
CA LYS A 332 29.85 -9.84 7.61
C LYS A 332 30.55 -10.30 8.89
N LYS A 333 31.08 -9.37 9.69
CA LYS A 333 31.72 -9.68 10.98
C LYS A 333 30.71 -10.20 12.01
N VAL A 334 29.50 -9.63 12.05
CA VAL A 334 28.43 -10.06 12.95
C VAL A 334 28.00 -11.50 12.62
N ALA A 335 27.73 -11.81 11.35
CA ALA A 335 27.37 -13.15 10.91
C ALA A 335 28.46 -14.18 11.26
N LYS A 336 29.74 -13.84 10.97
CA LYS A 336 30.88 -14.69 11.31
C LYS A 336 31.01 -14.94 12.81
N ALA A 337 30.82 -13.90 13.63
CA ALA A 337 30.89 -14.02 15.08
C ALA A 337 29.75 -14.86 15.68
N GLY A 338 28.58 -14.84 15.04
CA GLY A 338 27.44 -15.67 15.41
C GLY A 338 27.38 -17.05 14.73
N ASN A 339 28.50 -17.58 14.22
CA ASN A 339 28.57 -18.89 13.55
C ASN A 339 27.58 -19.07 12.38
N GLY A 340 27.20 -17.99 11.71
CA GLY A 340 26.27 -18.00 10.58
C GLY A 340 26.87 -17.37 9.32
N GLU A 341 25.99 -17.06 8.38
CA GLU A 341 26.34 -16.58 7.06
C GLU A 341 25.82 -15.18 6.77
N TYR A 342 26.54 -14.45 5.92
CA TYR A 342 26.09 -13.20 5.34
C TYR A 342 25.69 -13.43 3.88
N ILE A 343 24.59 -12.82 3.45
CA ILE A 343 24.17 -12.81 2.04
C ILE A 343 23.86 -11.37 1.63
N PRO A 344 24.48 -10.85 0.55
CA PRO A 344 24.09 -9.57 -0.02
C PRO A 344 22.83 -9.72 -0.88
N ALA A 345 21.94 -8.74 -0.80
CA ALA A 345 20.74 -8.63 -1.62
C ALA A 345 20.62 -7.19 -2.14
N ASN A 346 20.93 -6.96 -3.41
CA ASN A 346 20.95 -5.61 -3.97
C ASN A 346 19.62 -5.21 -4.61
N THR A 347 18.79 -6.20 -4.96
CA THR A 347 17.46 -6.01 -5.56
C THR A 347 16.39 -6.74 -4.76
N SER A 348 15.13 -6.46 -5.05
CA SER A 348 14.01 -7.25 -4.50
C SER A 348 14.14 -8.73 -4.82
N ASP A 349 14.52 -9.05 -6.06
CA ASP A 349 14.64 -10.43 -6.53
C ASP A 349 15.83 -11.14 -5.88
N ASP A 350 16.93 -10.42 -5.63
CA ASP A 350 18.08 -10.96 -4.89
C ASP A 350 17.72 -11.24 -3.44
N LEU A 351 16.95 -10.36 -2.79
CA LEU A 351 16.51 -10.55 -1.40
C LEU A 351 15.66 -11.81 -1.31
N ASP A 352 14.72 -11.97 -2.24
CA ASP A 352 13.86 -13.16 -2.33
C ASP A 352 14.66 -14.44 -2.62
N HIS A 353 15.58 -14.42 -3.59
CA HIS A 353 16.40 -15.58 -3.94
C HIS A 353 17.42 -15.96 -2.87
N SER A 354 18.02 -14.97 -2.21
CA SER A 354 19.09 -15.18 -1.21
C SER A 354 18.57 -15.91 0.01
N ILE A 355 17.41 -15.45 0.49
CA ILE A 355 16.67 -16.00 1.61
C ILE A 355 16.34 -17.49 1.37
N THR A 356 15.90 -17.82 0.15
CA THR A 356 15.43 -19.18 -0.17
C THR A 356 16.51 -20.13 -0.63
N LYS A 357 17.56 -19.63 -1.28
CA LYS A 357 18.65 -20.47 -1.78
C LYS A 357 19.49 -21.07 -0.66
N LYS A 358 19.68 -20.35 0.45
CA LYS A 358 20.65 -20.74 1.49
C LYS A 358 20.05 -21.24 2.79
N TRP A 359 18.92 -20.69 3.24
CA TRP A 359 18.46 -20.87 4.64
C TRP A 359 17.07 -21.46 4.79
N VAL A 360 16.41 -21.73 3.67
CA VAL A 360 15.22 -22.58 3.65
C VAL A 360 15.65 -24.03 3.87
N PRO A 361 14.86 -24.84 4.60
CA PRO A 361 15.23 -26.21 4.94
C PRO A 361 15.68 -27.02 3.73
N SER A 362 16.61 -27.94 4.01
CA SER A 362 17.09 -28.91 3.05
C SER A 362 15.92 -29.60 2.36
N ILE A 363 16.14 -29.84 1.08
CA ILE A 363 15.24 -30.43 0.12
C ILE A 363 14.45 -31.68 0.60
N TYR A 364 15.01 -32.40 1.57
CA TYR A 364 14.44 -33.62 2.15
C TYR A 364 13.19 -33.33 3.00
N ASP A 365 13.11 -32.18 3.67
CA ASP A 365 11.94 -31.77 4.50
C ASP A 365 10.75 -31.30 3.63
N VAL A 366 11.05 -30.78 2.43
CA VAL A 366 10.06 -30.35 1.42
C VAL A 366 9.41 -31.56 0.74
N MET A 367 10.18 -32.64 0.52
CA MET A 367 9.71 -33.87 -0.12
C MET A 367 8.72 -34.67 0.74
N GLU A 368 8.86 -34.67 2.07
CA GLU A 368 7.98 -35.43 2.97
C GLU A 368 6.58 -34.80 3.10
N LYS A 369 6.46 -33.47 2.96
CA LYS A 369 5.21 -32.71 3.15
C LYS A 369 4.56 -32.23 1.84
N HIS A 370 4.90 -32.85 0.70
CA HIS A 370 4.52 -32.50 -0.68
C HIS A 370 3.08 -31.97 -0.89
N ASN A 371 2.06 -32.53 -0.22
CA ASN A 371 0.67 -32.14 -0.44
C ASN A 371 0.21 -30.86 0.31
N SER A 372 0.72 -30.58 1.51
CA SER A 372 0.31 -29.37 2.27
C SER A 372 1.08 -28.13 1.81
N LEU A 373 2.33 -28.31 1.39
CA LEU A 373 3.24 -27.23 1.00
C LEU A 373 2.82 -26.54 -0.30
N LEU A 374 2.37 -27.31 -1.30
CA LEU A 374 1.98 -26.77 -2.60
C LEU A 374 0.67 -25.97 -2.58
N LYS A 375 -0.21 -26.23 -1.60
CA LYS A 375 -1.58 -25.68 -1.60
C LYS A 375 -1.58 -24.16 -1.37
N ASN A 376 -0.67 -23.64 -0.55
CA ASN A 376 -0.56 -22.21 -0.24
C ASN A 376 0.73 -21.56 -0.77
N TRP A 377 1.58 -22.32 -1.48
CA TRP A 377 2.83 -21.80 -2.02
C TRP A 377 2.60 -20.65 -3.00
N GLY A 378 3.41 -19.58 -2.88
CA GLY A 378 3.38 -18.43 -3.78
C GLY A 378 2.25 -17.43 -3.55
N ARG A 379 1.17 -17.77 -2.83
CA ARG A 379 0.14 -16.81 -2.39
C ARG A 379 0.44 -16.30 -0.99
N THR A 380 1.08 -15.14 -0.89
CA THR A 380 1.07 -14.40 0.36
C THR A 380 -0.25 -13.67 0.53
N TRP A 381 -0.68 -13.48 1.78
CA TRP A 381 -1.86 -12.65 2.07
C TRP A 381 -1.69 -11.23 1.53
N THR A 382 -0.46 -10.69 1.57
CA THR A 382 -0.10 -9.39 0.99
C THR A 382 -0.45 -9.28 -0.50
N ASN A 383 -0.18 -10.30 -1.32
CA ASN A 383 -0.48 -10.25 -2.75
C ASN A 383 -1.98 -10.17 -3.01
N LEU A 384 -2.78 -10.82 -2.16
CA LEU A 384 -4.24 -10.83 -2.26
C LEU A 384 -4.81 -9.49 -1.81
N THR A 385 -4.30 -8.90 -0.72
CA THR A 385 -4.76 -7.61 -0.19
C THR A 385 -4.36 -6.46 -1.09
N GLU A 386 -3.14 -6.42 -1.62
CA GLU A 386 -2.70 -5.38 -2.56
C GLU A 386 -3.55 -5.34 -3.82
N ARG A 387 -3.81 -6.51 -4.43
CA ARG A 387 -4.65 -6.60 -5.62
C ARG A 387 -6.09 -6.21 -5.34
N SER A 388 -6.66 -6.66 -4.21
CA SER A 388 -8.01 -6.26 -3.81
C SER A 388 -8.10 -4.75 -3.62
N ALA A 389 -7.11 -4.14 -2.97
CA ALA A 389 -7.06 -2.70 -2.77
C ALA A 389 -7.00 -1.92 -4.10
N LEU A 390 -6.32 -2.45 -5.12
CA LEU A 390 -6.32 -1.85 -6.47
C LEU A 390 -7.69 -1.94 -7.15
N ALA A 391 -8.40 -3.06 -7.02
CA ALA A 391 -9.76 -3.20 -7.52
C ALA A 391 -10.74 -2.28 -6.77
N ASP A 392 -10.56 -2.14 -5.46
CA ASP A 392 -11.35 -1.26 -4.61
C ASP A 392 -11.23 0.21 -5.01
N ARG A 393 -10.08 0.66 -5.55
CA ARG A 393 -9.94 2.04 -6.08
C ARG A 393 -10.91 2.34 -7.21
N ILE A 394 -11.09 1.39 -8.14
CA ILE A 394 -12.06 1.51 -9.25
C ILE A 394 -13.49 1.51 -8.69
N LEU A 395 -13.75 0.65 -7.70
CA LEU A 395 -15.03 0.59 -7.01
C LEU A 395 -15.38 1.94 -6.34
N TYR A 396 -14.46 2.50 -5.57
CA TYR A 396 -14.68 3.77 -4.87
C TYR A 396 -14.83 4.94 -5.84
N ALA A 397 -14.03 4.99 -6.91
CA ALA A 397 -14.23 5.96 -7.99
C ALA A 397 -15.66 5.89 -8.57
N SER A 398 -16.19 4.68 -8.78
CA SER A 398 -17.56 4.50 -9.28
C SER A 398 -18.64 4.99 -8.32
N TYR A 399 -18.45 4.81 -7.02
CA TYR A 399 -19.38 5.33 -6.01
C TYR A 399 -19.29 6.86 -5.92
N ASN A 400 -18.09 7.41 -5.92
CA ASN A 400 -17.85 8.85 -5.84
C ASN A 400 -18.38 9.59 -7.08
N GLU A 401 -18.24 9.00 -8.27
CA GLU A 401 -18.88 9.50 -9.51
C GLU A 401 -20.40 9.45 -9.40
N LYS A 402 -20.98 8.32 -8.99
CA LYS A 402 -22.44 8.17 -8.80
C LYS A 402 -22.99 9.21 -7.84
N ASP A 403 -22.35 9.44 -6.71
CA ASP A 403 -22.80 10.43 -5.72
C ASP A 403 -22.80 11.85 -6.30
N ARG A 404 -21.77 12.18 -7.07
CA ARG A 404 -21.65 13.48 -7.75
C ARG A 404 -22.73 13.69 -8.80
N LEU A 405 -22.98 12.68 -9.63
CA LEU A 405 -24.05 12.68 -10.62
C LEU A 405 -25.42 12.73 -9.95
N SER A 406 -25.61 12.05 -8.81
CA SER A 406 -26.87 12.10 -8.06
C SER A 406 -27.14 13.49 -7.49
N GLN A 407 -26.11 14.16 -6.97
CA GLN A 407 -26.24 15.54 -6.51
C GLN A 407 -26.52 16.51 -7.66
N ALA A 408 -25.96 16.27 -8.85
CA ALA A 408 -26.31 17.05 -10.05
C ALA A 408 -27.80 16.93 -10.40
N ILE A 409 -28.40 15.74 -10.24
CA ILE A 409 -29.85 15.55 -10.39
C ILE A 409 -30.63 16.34 -9.34
N ASP A 410 -30.17 16.34 -8.09
CA ASP A 410 -30.82 17.10 -7.01
C ASP A 410 -30.72 18.63 -7.22
N LEU A 411 -29.62 19.09 -7.82
CA LEU A 411 -29.47 20.48 -8.25
C LEU A 411 -30.42 20.83 -9.38
N MET A 412 -30.59 19.95 -10.37
CA MET A 412 -31.58 20.12 -11.44
C MET A 412 -33.01 20.17 -10.88
N SER A 413 -33.32 19.32 -9.90
CA SER A 413 -34.61 19.32 -9.20
C SER A 413 -34.85 20.62 -8.44
N SER A 414 -33.89 21.06 -7.63
CA SER A 414 -33.99 22.27 -6.79
C SER A 414 -34.13 23.56 -7.62
N ASN A 415 -33.57 23.56 -8.83
CA ASN A 415 -33.67 24.68 -9.77
C ASN A 415 -34.83 24.52 -10.78
N ASN A 416 -35.68 23.49 -10.64
CA ASN A 416 -36.80 23.18 -11.54
C ASN A 416 -36.40 23.07 -13.02
N LEU A 417 -35.21 22.49 -13.31
CA LEU A 417 -34.68 22.40 -14.68
C LEU A 417 -35.34 21.28 -15.50
N LEU A 418 -35.89 20.26 -14.85
CA LEU A 418 -36.52 19.09 -15.48
C LEU A 418 -37.75 18.62 -14.70
N SER A 419 -38.63 17.88 -15.35
CA SER A 419 -39.77 17.22 -14.69
C SER A 419 -39.31 16.06 -13.80
N ASN A 420 -40.11 15.75 -12.77
CA ASN A 420 -39.82 14.63 -11.85
C ASN A 420 -39.68 13.28 -12.57
N GLU A 421 -40.46 13.07 -13.64
CA GLU A 421 -40.37 11.86 -14.46
C GLU A 421 -38.99 11.73 -15.13
N LYS A 422 -38.48 12.81 -15.72
CA LYS A 422 -37.15 12.83 -16.36
C LYS A 422 -36.02 12.71 -15.36
N LEU A 423 -36.14 13.35 -14.19
CA LEU A 423 -35.19 13.21 -13.10
C LEU A 423 -35.08 11.76 -12.62
N GLU A 424 -36.19 11.03 -12.56
CA GLU A 424 -36.18 9.61 -12.20
C GLU A 424 -35.53 8.73 -13.27
N GLN A 425 -35.78 9.02 -14.55
CA GLN A 425 -35.08 8.36 -15.65
C GLN A 425 -33.56 8.61 -15.60
N LEU A 426 -33.12 9.84 -15.27
CA LEU A 426 -31.71 10.15 -15.06
C LEU A 426 -31.10 9.36 -13.89
N ARG A 427 -31.81 9.25 -12.75
CA ARG A 427 -31.33 8.45 -11.61
C ARG A 427 -31.11 7.00 -12.00
N LYS A 428 -32.02 6.45 -12.81
CA LYS A 428 -31.88 5.10 -13.35
C LYS A 428 -30.62 4.97 -14.21
N LEU A 429 -30.39 5.89 -15.15
CA LEU A 429 -29.18 5.87 -16.01
C LEU A 429 -27.88 5.98 -15.19
N VAL A 430 -27.84 6.84 -14.18
CA VAL A 430 -26.70 6.95 -13.26
C VAL A 430 -26.46 5.64 -12.51
N GLY A 431 -27.53 4.98 -12.05
CA GLY A 431 -27.46 3.67 -11.40
C GLY A 431 -26.95 2.57 -12.34
N ASP A 432 -27.50 2.49 -13.55
CA ASP A 432 -27.13 1.51 -14.57
C ASP A 432 -25.66 1.68 -15.00
N HIS A 433 -25.20 2.92 -15.18
CA HIS A 433 -23.80 3.23 -15.47
C HIS A 433 -22.86 2.77 -14.35
N GLN A 434 -23.15 3.12 -13.10
CA GLN A 434 -22.34 2.69 -11.96
C GLN A 434 -22.32 1.16 -11.82
N GLN A 435 -23.44 0.49 -12.03
CA GLN A 435 -23.50 -0.97 -12.03
C GLN A 435 -22.63 -1.57 -13.13
N ASN A 436 -22.64 -0.98 -14.33
CA ASN A 436 -21.79 -1.41 -15.45
C ASN A 436 -20.30 -1.28 -15.12
N VAL A 437 -19.87 -0.14 -14.54
CA VAL A 437 -18.47 0.05 -14.10
C VAL A 437 -18.07 -1.01 -13.07
N VAL A 438 -18.94 -1.30 -12.10
CA VAL A 438 -18.68 -2.35 -11.09
C VAL A 438 -18.58 -3.73 -11.73
N GLU A 439 -19.38 -4.02 -12.75
CA GLU A 439 -19.31 -5.29 -13.48
C GLU A 439 -18.00 -5.43 -14.26
N GLU A 440 -17.57 -4.40 -14.97
CA GLU A 440 -16.28 -4.39 -15.70
C GLU A 440 -15.09 -4.51 -14.75
N MET A 441 -15.14 -3.84 -13.59
CA MET A 441 -14.15 -4.00 -12.52
C MET A 441 -14.09 -5.46 -12.03
N LYS A 442 -15.25 -6.09 -11.78
CA LYS A 442 -15.32 -7.50 -11.34
C LYS A 442 -14.72 -8.45 -12.38
N LYS A 443 -15.01 -8.23 -13.67
CA LYS A 443 -14.43 -9.01 -14.77
C LYS A 443 -12.90 -8.87 -14.81
N LEU A 444 -12.38 -7.65 -14.68
CA LEU A 444 -10.93 -7.41 -14.63
C LEU A 444 -10.28 -8.08 -13.41
N ALA A 445 -10.87 -7.92 -12.22
CA ALA A 445 -10.38 -8.55 -11.00
C ALA A 445 -10.40 -10.08 -11.09
N GLN A 446 -11.43 -10.67 -11.69
CA GLN A 446 -11.53 -12.10 -11.97
C GLN A 446 -10.46 -12.55 -12.96
N SER A 447 -10.28 -11.84 -14.08
CA SER A 447 -9.24 -12.15 -15.07
C SER A 447 -7.85 -12.18 -14.43
N LYS A 448 -7.58 -11.25 -13.50
CA LYS A 448 -6.34 -11.22 -12.72
C LYS A 448 -6.19 -12.38 -11.74
N ASN A 449 -7.28 -12.83 -11.10
CA ASN A 449 -7.25 -14.06 -10.29
C ASN A 449 -6.83 -15.25 -11.16
N GLU A 450 -7.45 -15.40 -12.33
CA GLU A 450 -7.19 -16.54 -13.22
C GLU A 450 -5.76 -16.52 -13.78
N GLU A 451 -5.19 -15.34 -14.03
CA GLU A 451 -3.79 -15.17 -14.41
C GLU A 451 -2.86 -15.68 -13.30
N GLU A 452 -3.05 -15.24 -12.06
CA GLU A 452 -2.27 -15.70 -10.91
C GLU A 452 -2.42 -17.22 -10.68
N ASP A 453 -3.64 -17.75 -10.82
CA ASP A 453 -3.93 -19.17 -10.69
C ASP A 453 -3.18 -20.03 -11.74
N ARG A 454 -3.08 -19.54 -12.99
CA ARG A 454 -2.32 -20.19 -14.06
C ARG A 454 -0.83 -20.21 -13.76
N GLU A 455 -0.26 -19.10 -13.31
CA GLU A 455 1.16 -19.03 -12.96
C GLU A 455 1.48 -19.93 -11.75
N LEU A 456 0.61 -19.96 -10.74
CA LEU A 456 0.74 -20.89 -9.63
C LEU A 456 0.67 -22.36 -10.06
N ALA A 457 -0.20 -22.70 -11.00
CA ALA A 457 -0.27 -24.06 -11.54
C ALA A 457 1.04 -24.46 -12.24
N LYS A 458 1.67 -23.54 -12.98
CA LYS A 458 2.99 -23.77 -13.60
C LYS A 458 4.06 -24.00 -12.54
N ILE A 459 4.11 -23.16 -11.49
CA ILE A 459 5.06 -23.31 -10.39
C ILE A 459 4.87 -24.68 -9.70
N ARG A 460 3.62 -25.04 -9.36
CA ARG A 460 3.31 -26.34 -8.75
C ARG A 460 3.77 -27.52 -9.61
N LYS A 461 3.55 -27.44 -10.92
CA LYS A 461 3.99 -28.48 -11.87
C LYS A 461 5.51 -28.62 -11.87
N LYS A 462 6.27 -27.51 -11.93
CA LYS A 462 7.74 -27.52 -11.85
C LYS A 462 8.23 -28.18 -10.57
N VAL A 463 7.61 -27.85 -9.42
CA VAL A 463 7.96 -28.44 -8.12
C VAL A 463 7.67 -29.94 -8.10
N GLU A 464 6.53 -30.38 -8.65
CA GLU A 464 6.16 -31.79 -8.72
C GLU A 464 7.13 -32.60 -9.60
N GLU A 465 7.47 -32.08 -10.79
CA GLU A 465 8.43 -32.70 -11.71
C GLU A 465 9.82 -32.80 -11.09
N TRP A 466 10.26 -31.73 -10.44
CA TRP A 466 11.52 -31.70 -9.71
C TRP A 466 11.51 -32.72 -8.54
N GLY A 467 10.41 -32.82 -7.78
CA GLY A 467 10.25 -33.81 -6.70
C GLY A 467 10.34 -35.25 -7.20
N LYS A 468 9.69 -35.57 -8.34
CA LYS A 468 9.80 -36.88 -9.00
C LYS A 468 11.23 -37.19 -9.44
N ARG A 469 11.95 -36.19 -9.97
CA ARG A 469 13.37 -36.33 -10.36
C ARG A 469 14.23 -36.72 -9.16
N MET A 470 14.01 -36.10 -8.01
CA MET A 470 14.74 -36.41 -6.77
C MET A 470 14.44 -37.80 -6.23
N GLU A 471 13.17 -38.22 -6.22
CA GLU A 471 12.80 -39.56 -5.75
C GLU A 471 13.48 -40.66 -6.60
N LYS A 472 13.57 -40.45 -7.91
CA LYS A 472 14.25 -41.37 -8.83
C LYS A 472 15.76 -41.45 -8.56
N LEU A 473 16.39 -40.33 -8.20
CA LEU A 473 17.81 -40.30 -7.81
C LEU A 473 18.06 -40.99 -6.46
N ARG A 474 17.09 -40.97 -5.54
CA ARG A 474 17.17 -41.67 -4.25
C ARG A 474 17.14 -43.20 -4.37
N LYS A 475 16.45 -43.72 -5.40
CA LYS A 475 16.31 -45.17 -5.65
C LYS A 475 17.52 -45.79 -6.37
N LYS A 476 18.46 -44.97 -6.84
CA LYS A 476 19.73 -45.38 -7.43
C LYS A 476 20.84 -45.26 -6.40
#